data_AF-A0A0D6MQ66-F1
#
_entry.id   AF-A0A0D6MQ66-F1
#
_cell.length_a   1.000
_cell.length_b   1.000
_cell.length_c   1.000
_cell.angle_alpha   90.00
_cell.angle_beta   90.00
_cell.angle_gamma   90.00
#
_symmetry.space_group_name_H-M   'P 1'
#
loop_
_entity.id
_entity.type
_entity.pdbx_description
1 polymer ?
#
loop_
_entity_poly.entity_id
_entity_poly.type
_entity_poly.pdbx_seq_one_letter_code
_entity_poly.pdbx_strand_id
1 'polypeptide(L)'
;MDGKSFYGFGELDELVLAYATTIHKSQGSEYPAVVIPLVTQHYAMLARNLLYTGVTRGRKLVVLVGQKKALAIAVRNRGGRRRWSKLREWLVDSTA
;
A
#
# COMPACT_ATOMS: atom_id res chain seq x y z
N MET A 1 -8.80 -9.18 -28.11
CA MET A 1 -9.59 -10.09 -27.24
C MET A 1 -10.50 -9.19 -26.43
N ASP A 2 -11.78 -9.11 -26.79
CA ASP A 2 -12.73 -8.24 -26.08
C ASP A 2 -12.89 -8.76 -24.66
N GLY A 3 -12.34 -8.02 -23.69
CA GLY A 3 -12.22 -8.41 -22.27
C GLY A 3 -13.54 -8.36 -21.50
N LYS A 4 -14.59 -8.95 -22.06
CA LYS A 4 -15.89 -9.13 -21.38
C LYS A 4 -15.95 -10.55 -20.82
N SER A 5 -15.87 -10.63 -19.50
CA SER A 5 -16.13 -11.86 -18.74
C SER A 5 -17.48 -11.71 -18.06
N PHE A 6 -18.33 -12.71 -18.21
CA PHE A 6 -19.63 -12.77 -17.53
C PHE A 6 -19.45 -13.56 -16.24
N TYR A 7 -19.82 -12.95 -15.12
CA TYR A 7 -19.84 -13.61 -13.82
C TYR A 7 -21.23 -14.18 -13.56
N GLY A 8 -21.31 -15.43 -13.12
CA GLY A 8 -22.55 -16.03 -12.65
C GLY A 8 -23.01 -15.41 -11.33
N PHE A 9 -24.30 -15.54 -11.01
CA PHE A 9 -24.86 -14.98 -9.77
C PHE A 9 -24.12 -15.44 -8.50
N GLY A 10 -23.65 -16.69 -8.47
CA GLY A 10 -22.89 -17.25 -7.34
C GLY A 10 -21.44 -16.77 -7.23
N GLU A 11 -20.89 -16.10 -8.25
CA GLU A 11 -19.52 -15.58 -8.25
C GLU A 11 -19.45 -14.10 -7.85
N LEU A 12 -20.61 -13.45 -7.68
CA LEU A 12 -20.69 -12.03 -7.33
C LEU A 12 -20.07 -11.73 -5.96
N ASP A 13 -20.04 -12.70 -5.05
CA ASP A 13 -19.41 -12.59 -3.73
C ASP A 13 -17.88 -12.45 -3.81
N GLU A 14 -17.26 -12.81 -4.96
CA GLU A 14 -15.83 -12.64 -5.21
C GLU A 14 -15.48 -11.21 -5.67
N LEU A 15 -16.48 -10.42 -6.05
CA LEU A 15 -16.29 -9.07 -6.56
C LEU A 15 -16.41 -8.03 -5.43
N VAL A 16 -15.49 -7.08 -5.43
CA VAL A 16 -15.51 -5.94 -4.51
C VAL A 16 -15.37 -4.65 -5.31
N LEU A 17 -16.12 -3.62 -4.91
CA LEU A 17 -16.03 -2.29 -5.49
C LEU A 17 -14.59 -1.75 -5.44
N ALA A 18 -14.14 -1.19 -6.57
CA ALA A 18 -12.78 -0.68 -6.74
C ALA A 18 -12.70 0.85 -6.88
N TYR A 19 -13.74 1.59 -6.48
CA TYR A 19 -13.72 3.07 -6.51
C TYR A 19 -12.59 3.65 -5.66
N ALA A 20 -12.28 2.99 -4.55
CA ALA A 20 -11.09 3.23 -3.75
C ALA A 20 -10.45 1.88 -3.45
N THR A 21 -9.13 1.81 -3.51
CA THR A 21 -8.37 0.59 -3.19
C THR A 21 -7.33 0.88 -2.13
N THR A 22 -6.89 -0.16 -1.45
CA THR A 22 -5.82 -0.04 -0.46
C THR A 22 -4.47 0.03 -1.15
N ILE A 23 -3.50 0.69 -0.52
CA ILE A 23 -2.11 0.74 -1.04
C ILE A 23 -1.55 -0.68 -1.23
N HIS A 24 -1.90 -1.61 -0.34
CA HIS A 24 -1.49 -3.02 -0.46
C HIS A 24 -2.07 -3.71 -1.70
N LYS A 25 -3.38 -3.53 -1.98
CA LYS A 25 -4.01 -4.09 -3.20
C LYS A 25 -3.49 -3.44 -4.49
N SER A 26 -2.95 -2.22 -4.42
CA SER A 26 -2.36 -1.53 -5.58
C SER A 26 -0.88 -1.87 -5.85
N GLN A 27 -0.29 -2.81 -5.11
CA GLN A 27 1.11 -3.18 -5.30
C GLN A 27 1.37 -3.66 -6.73
N GLY A 28 2.40 -3.09 -7.38
CA GLY A 28 2.73 -3.38 -8.77
C GLY A 28 1.93 -2.59 -9.81
N SER A 29 0.85 -1.91 -9.42
CA SER A 29 0.07 -1.03 -10.31
C SER A 29 0.54 0.42 -10.24
N GLU A 30 0.34 1.17 -11.32
CA GLU A 30 0.60 2.61 -11.37
C GLU A 30 -0.56 3.35 -12.03
N TYR A 31 -0.83 4.57 -11.57
CA TYR A 31 -1.95 5.38 -12.04
C TYR A 31 -1.47 6.78 -12.45
N PRO A 32 -2.06 7.41 -13.47
CA PRO A 32 -1.69 8.78 -13.87
C PRO A 32 -1.78 9.77 -12.71
N ALA A 33 -2.82 9.68 -11.88
CA ALA A 33 -3.00 10.48 -10.68
C ALA A 33 -3.50 9.61 -9.53
N VAL A 34 -3.05 9.90 -8.30
CA VAL A 34 -3.54 9.24 -7.08
C VAL A 34 -3.93 10.27 -6.02
N VAL A 35 -5.00 9.96 -5.28
CA VAL A 35 -5.45 10.74 -4.13
C VAL A 35 -5.34 9.85 -2.90
N ILE A 36 -4.59 10.29 -1.88
CA ILE A 36 -4.27 9.49 -0.69
C ILE A 36 -4.85 10.19 0.55
N PRO A 37 -5.88 9.62 1.17
CA PRO A 37 -6.38 10.13 2.44
C PRO A 37 -5.41 9.79 3.58
N LEU A 38 -5.04 10.80 4.39
CA LEU A 38 -4.16 10.67 5.56
C LEU A 38 -4.84 11.22 6.81
N VAL A 39 -5.46 10.31 7.58
CA VAL A 39 -6.20 10.63 8.81
C VAL A 39 -5.62 9.88 10.00
N THR A 40 -5.69 10.50 11.19
CA THR A 40 -5.20 9.88 12.43
C THR A 40 -5.99 8.65 12.86
N GLN A 41 -7.23 8.45 12.37
CA GLN A 41 -8.03 7.25 12.64
C GLN A 41 -7.36 5.97 12.13
N HIS A 42 -6.50 6.05 11.10
CA HIS A 42 -5.73 4.91 10.60
C HIS A 42 -4.32 4.84 11.23
N TYR A 43 -4.19 5.22 12.50
CA TYR A 43 -2.90 5.38 13.19
C TYR A 43 -1.94 4.19 13.01
N ALA A 44 -2.44 2.96 13.13
CA ALA A 44 -1.64 1.74 12.99
C ALA A 44 -1.00 1.58 11.60
N MET A 45 -1.57 2.22 10.57
CA MET A 45 -1.09 2.18 9.19
C MET A 45 -0.30 3.43 8.80
N LEU A 46 -0.17 4.43 9.69
CA LEU A 46 0.67 5.60 9.46
C LEU A 46 2.15 5.22 9.61
N ALA A 47 2.70 4.63 8.55
CA ALA A 47 4.07 4.17 8.45
C ALA A 47 4.74 4.73 7.19
N ARG A 48 6.04 5.02 7.28
CA ARG A 48 6.80 5.67 6.21
C ARG A 48 6.82 4.84 4.94
N ASN A 49 7.04 3.53 5.08
CA ASN A 49 7.04 2.60 3.95
C ASN A 49 5.69 2.55 3.25
N LEU A 50 4.57 2.54 4.00
CA LEU A 50 3.24 2.50 3.40
C LEU A 50 2.94 3.80 2.64
N LEU A 51 3.24 4.95 3.25
CA LEU A 51 3.09 6.25 2.59
C LEU A 51 3.95 6.34 1.33
N TYR A 52 5.22 5.92 1.40
CA TYR A 52 6.13 5.89 0.26
C TYR A 52 5.58 5.02 -0.87
N THR A 53 5.11 3.81 -0.56
CA THR A 53 4.49 2.93 -1.56
C THR A 53 3.27 3.59 -2.20
N GLY A 54 2.41 4.24 -1.41
CA GLY A 54 1.25 4.97 -1.94
C GLY A 54 1.65 6.11 -2.89
N VAL A 55 2.63 6.93 -2.50
CA VAL A 55 3.15 8.03 -3.33
C VAL A 55 3.70 7.51 -4.66
N THR A 56 4.46 6.41 -4.64
CA THR A 56 5.03 5.81 -5.87
C THR A 56 3.98 5.16 -6.78
N ARG A 57 2.71 5.02 -6.36
CA ARG A 57 1.64 4.58 -7.27
C ARG A 57 1.22 5.69 -8.25
N GLY A 58 1.52 6.96 -7.96
CA GLY A 58 1.17 8.10 -8.80
C GLY A 58 2.27 8.45 -9.80
N ARG A 59 1.95 8.44 -11.10
CA ARG A 59 2.91 8.72 -12.18
C ARG A 59 3.08 10.20 -12.50
N LYS A 60 2.00 10.98 -12.48
CA LYS A 60 2.01 12.41 -12.86
C LYS A 60 1.60 13.31 -11.72
N LEU A 61 0.66 12.87 -10.88
CA LEU A 61 0.12 13.68 -9.78
C LEU A 61 -0.15 12.83 -8.55
N VAL A 62 0.23 13.35 -7.39
CA VAL A 62 -0.10 12.79 -6.07
C VAL A 62 -0.77 13.89 -5.25
N VAL A 63 -1.99 13.63 -4.78
CA VAL A 63 -2.72 14.53 -3.89
C VAL A 63 -2.85 13.87 -2.53
N LEU A 64 -2.28 14.49 -1.50
CA LEU A 64 -2.46 14.05 -0.11
C LEU A 64 -3.60 14.84 0.53
N VAL A 65 -4.65 14.16 0.97
CA VAL A 65 -5.81 14.80 1.61
C VAL A 65 -5.86 14.40 3.07
N GLY A 66 -5.70 15.35 3.99
CA GLY A 66 -5.83 15.05 5.41
C GLY A 66 -5.02 15.96 6.32
N GLN A 67 -4.60 15.41 7.46
CA GLN A 67 -4.04 16.19 8.56
C GLN A 67 -2.51 16.23 8.51
N LYS A 68 -1.92 17.41 8.70
CA LYS A 68 -0.46 17.56 8.84
C LYS A 68 0.12 16.66 9.95
N LYS A 69 -0.64 16.44 11.03
CA LYS A 69 -0.28 15.52 12.13
C LYS A 69 -0.18 14.07 11.65
N ALA A 70 -1.14 13.58 10.87
CA ALA A 70 -1.12 12.21 10.33
C ALA A 70 0.11 12.01 9.41
N LEU A 71 0.39 12.99 8.55
CA LEU A 71 1.59 12.98 7.71
C LEU A 71 2.88 12.95 8.55
N ALA A 72 2.97 13.80 9.58
CA ALA A 72 4.14 13.83 10.46
C ALA A 72 4.37 12.50 11.19
N ILE A 73 3.30 11.86 11.67
CA ILE A 73 3.36 10.52 12.28
C ILE A 73 3.88 9.51 11.26
N ALA A 74 3.27 9.45 10.07
CA ALA A 74 3.65 8.50 9.03
C ALA A 74 5.12 8.66 8.61
N VAL A 75 5.58 9.90 8.38
CA VAL A 75 6.97 10.17 7.97
C VAL A 75 7.95 9.83 9.10
N ARG A 76 7.62 10.09 10.37
CA ARG A 76 8.50 9.78 11.51
C ARG A 76 8.56 8.29 11.83
N ASN A 77 7.50 7.53 11.54
CA ASN A 77 7.44 6.10 11.74
C ASN A 77 8.30 5.34 10.72
N ARG A 78 9.61 5.28 10.98
CA ARG A 78 10.64 4.64 10.15
C ARG A 78 10.58 3.11 10.14
N GLY A 79 9.86 2.50 11.06
CA GLY A 79 9.90 1.06 11.29
C GLY A 79 8.56 0.40 11.07
N GLY A 80 8.45 -0.39 10.00
CA GLY A 80 7.66 -1.61 10.09
C GLY A 80 8.20 -2.43 11.28
N ARG A 81 7.31 -3.09 12.02
CA ARG A 81 7.66 -3.95 13.15
C ARG A 81 8.93 -4.75 12.84
N ARG A 82 9.88 -4.84 13.77
CA ARG A 82 11.12 -5.62 13.60
C ARG A 82 10.76 -7.00 13.05
N ARG A 83 11.24 -7.31 11.84
CA ARG A 83 11.02 -8.61 11.21
C ARG A 83 12.05 -9.59 11.76
N TRP A 84 11.60 -10.52 12.57
CA TRP A 84 12.43 -11.63 13.04
C TRP A 84 12.59 -12.64 11.92
N SER A 85 13.81 -12.79 11.40
CA SER A 85 14.14 -13.74 10.34
C SER A 85 15.61 -14.15 10.46
N LYS A 86 15.87 -15.47 10.45
CA LYS A 86 17.23 -16.04 10.48
C LYS A 86 17.96 -15.99 9.15
N LEU A 87 17.31 -15.53 8.07
CA LEU A 87 17.88 -15.54 6.72
C LEU A 87 19.25 -14.81 6.68
N ARG A 88 19.39 -13.71 7.42
CA ARG A 88 20.66 -12.97 7.49
C ARG A 88 21.77 -13.80 8.13
N GLU A 89 21.46 -14.52 9.21
CA GLU A 89 22.42 -15.36 9.94
C GLU A 89 22.89 -16.49 9.01
N TRP A 90 21.94 -17.19 8.37
CA TRP A 90 22.24 -18.28 7.44
C TRP A 90 23.09 -17.85 6.25
N LEU A 91 22.83 -16.67 5.67
CA LEU A 91 23.62 -16.18 4.54
C LEU A 91 25.07 -15.87 4.93
N VAL A 92 25.30 -15.36 6.15
CA VAL A 92 26.66 -15.05 6.64
C VAL A 92 27.44 -16.33 6.92
N ASP A 93 26.80 -17.33 7.54
CA ASP A 93 27.43 -18.62 7.86
C ASP A 93 27.73 -19.45 6.60
N SER A 94 26.93 -19.31 5.53
CA SER A 94 27.16 -20.01 4.24
C SER A 94 28.31 -19.45 3.40
N THR A 95 28.86 -18.30 3.79
CA THR A 95 29.99 -17.64 3.11
C THR A 95 31.33 -17.80 3.84
N ALA A 96 31.36 -18.59 4.92
CA ALA A 96 32.57 -19.02 5.63
C ALA A 96 32.91 -20.48 5.28
#